data_AF-A0A1L8DNP6-F1
#
_entry.id   AF-A0A1L8DNP6-F1
#
_cell.length_a   1.000
_cell.length_b   1.000
_cell.length_c   1.000
_cell.angle_alpha   90.00
_cell.angle_beta   90.00
_cell.angle_gamma   90.00
#
_symmetry.space_group_name_H-M   'P 1'
#
loop_
_entity.id
_entity.type
_entity.pdbx_description
1 polymer ?
#
loop_
_entity_poly.entity_id
_entity_poly.type
_entity_poly.pdbx_seq_one_letter_code
_entity_poly.pdbx_strand_id
1 'polypeptide(L)'
;MCVSLAMEIVTRLADVLPTLAEHLFIVSCEEAVEAAEPYITNCHKGRHLDVAAHSLEKEHALIAVHINVAGRDGLMILDPGYHVARAVTVMKDLCYPHTGWFTQSDEPHCRREYCYTFSTHSGNFVEWAERTTRGSNVNHELALIYVERPYRTAIDVTVRRNLVYNFRSLLARDAKGRVCAGLYFPVVPGSDAQFTLFYDGVNNTSVKVKVKFSSFNRDSTKHPETLVGHLNNLAKQLRMEFEELLELLNDLADVAADQDFVQQTLAINDTITEMSADN
;
A
#
# COMPACT_ATOMS: atom_id res chain seq x y z
N MET A 1 6.55 -4.70 1.41
CA MET A 1 5.36 -5.38 0.87
C MET A 1 5.05 -4.95 -0.58
N CYS A 2 5.06 -3.65 -0.91
CA CYS A 2 4.63 -3.13 -2.22
C CYS A 2 5.44 -3.65 -3.43
N VAL A 3 6.76 -3.83 -3.28
CA VAL A 3 7.63 -4.35 -4.36
C VAL A 3 7.22 -5.77 -4.79
N SER A 4 7.01 -6.67 -3.83
CA SER A 4 6.60 -8.05 -4.10
C SER A 4 5.24 -8.12 -4.77
N LEU A 5 4.29 -7.28 -4.35
CA LEU A 5 2.98 -7.18 -4.99
C LEU A 5 3.06 -6.59 -6.40
N ALA A 6 3.94 -5.61 -6.63
CA ALA A 6 4.20 -5.07 -7.96
C ALA A 6 4.79 -6.15 -8.89
N MET A 7 5.72 -6.97 -8.40
CA MET A 7 6.27 -8.12 -9.14
C MET A 7 5.20 -9.19 -9.43
N GLU A 8 4.29 -9.45 -8.49
CA GLU A 8 3.16 -10.36 -8.69
C GLU A 8 2.23 -9.84 -9.80
N ILE A 9 1.92 -8.53 -9.82
CA ILE A 9 1.15 -7.93 -10.92
C ILE A 9 1.84 -8.15 -12.27
N VAL A 10 3.14 -7.89 -12.36
CA VAL A 10 3.90 -8.10 -13.60
C VAL A 10 3.84 -9.56 -14.04
N THR A 11 4.01 -10.49 -13.10
CA THR A 11 3.95 -11.94 -13.36
C THR A 11 2.58 -12.37 -13.89
N ARG A 12 1.51 -11.94 -13.23
CA ARG A 12 0.13 -12.24 -13.67
C ARG A 12 -0.23 -11.59 -15.00
N LEU A 13 0.24 -10.38 -15.25
CA LEU A 13 0.05 -9.71 -16.53
C LEU A 13 0.85 -10.39 -17.64
N ALA A 14 2.03 -10.94 -17.35
CA ALA A 14 2.79 -11.71 -18.33
C ALA A 14 2.04 -12.97 -18.78
N ASP A 15 1.28 -13.61 -17.88
CA ASP A 15 0.47 -14.79 -18.23
C ASP A 15 -0.71 -14.46 -19.17
N VAL A 16 -1.28 -13.25 -19.05
CA VAL A 16 -2.48 -12.85 -19.81
C VAL A 16 -2.13 -12.04 -21.05
N LEU A 17 -1.13 -11.16 -20.96
CA LEU A 17 -0.66 -10.24 -22.00
C LEU A 17 0.87 -10.16 -22.01
N PRO A 18 1.56 -11.22 -22.50
CA PRO A 18 3.03 -11.30 -22.47
C PRO A 18 3.72 -10.08 -23.07
N THR A 19 3.22 -9.57 -24.20
CA THR A 19 3.79 -8.41 -24.90
C THR A 19 3.72 -7.14 -24.07
N LEU A 20 2.69 -6.96 -23.24
CA LEU A 20 2.62 -5.79 -22.35
C LEU A 20 3.67 -5.87 -21.25
N ALA A 21 3.90 -7.07 -20.70
CA ALA A 21 4.81 -7.28 -19.58
C ALA A 21 6.26 -6.89 -19.92
N GLU A 22 6.68 -7.02 -21.19
CA GLU A 22 8.00 -6.59 -21.67
C GLU A 22 8.23 -5.08 -21.57
N HIS A 23 7.15 -4.30 -21.46
CA HIS A 23 7.19 -2.84 -21.35
C HIS A 23 6.90 -2.31 -19.95
N LEU A 24 6.49 -3.19 -19.02
CA LEU A 24 6.24 -2.83 -17.63
C LEU A 24 7.56 -2.61 -16.89
N PHE A 25 7.60 -1.60 -16.04
CA PHE A 25 8.72 -1.38 -15.13
C PHE A 25 8.27 -0.91 -13.76
N ILE A 26 9.05 -1.27 -12.74
CA ILE A 26 8.82 -0.80 -11.38
C ILE A 26 9.28 0.65 -11.27
N VAL A 27 8.45 1.49 -10.64
CA VAL A 27 8.73 2.88 -10.29
C VAL A 27 8.61 3.07 -8.77
N SER A 28 9.40 4.00 -8.24
CA SER A 28 9.36 4.36 -6.82
C SER A 28 8.45 5.55 -6.60
N CYS A 29 7.77 5.56 -5.47
CA CYS A 29 6.93 6.66 -5.01
C CYS A 29 7.41 7.09 -3.63
N GLU A 30 7.59 8.39 -3.46
CA GLU A 30 7.69 9.00 -2.14
C GLU A 30 6.34 9.63 -1.78
N GLU A 31 5.86 9.35 -0.58
CA GLU A 31 4.57 9.83 -0.08
C GLU A 31 4.75 11.02 0.88
N ALA A 32 3.67 11.78 1.10
CA ALA A 32 3.64 12.91 2.02
C ALA A 32 4.77 13.96 1.80
N VAL A 33 5.18 14.17 0.55
CA VAL A 33 6.18 15.16 0.16
C VAL A 33 5.64 16.57 0.43
N GLU A 34 6.37 17.36 1.23
CA GLU A 34 5.96 18.73 1.55
C GLU A 34 5.84 19.63 0.31
N ALA A 35 6.80 19.52 -0.61
CA ALA A 35 6.83 20.29 -1.85
C ALA A 35 7.62 19.57 -2.96
N ALA A 36 7.12 19.64 -4.19
CA ALA A 36 7.72 18.95 -5.33
C ALA A 36 9.13 19.47 -5.68
N GLU A 37 9.28 20.80 -5.81
CA GLU A 37 10.52 21.41 -6.28
C GLU A 37 11.74 21.15 -5.39
N PRO A 38 11.68 21.33 -4.06
CA PRO A 38 12.82 21.05 -3.18
C PRO A 38 13.24 19.57 -3.24
N TYR A 39 12.27 18.65 -3.24
CA TYR A 39 12.54 17.21 -3.30
C TYR A 39 13.21 16.81 -4.62
N ILE A 40 12.67 17.26 -5.76
CA ILE A 40 13.24 16.99 -7.09
C ILE A 40 14.65 17.59 -7.21
N THR A 41 14.84 18.79 -6.69
CA THR A 41 16.16 19.44 -6.65
C THR A 41 17.16 18.64 -5.80
N ASN A 42 16.73 18.11 -4.65
CA ASN A 42 17.57 17.27 -3.79
C ASN A 42 17.96 15.95 -4.50
N CYS A 43 17.03 15.32 -5.21
CA CYS A 43 17.31 14.13 -6.05
C CYS A 43 18.42 14.39 -7.08
N HIS A 44 18.53 15.61 -7.62
CA HIS A 44 19.57 15.96 -8.57
C HIS A 44 20.94 16.22 -7.93
N LYS A 45 20.97 16.64 -6.66
CA LYS A 45 22.21 16.84 -5.89
C LYS A 45 22.84 15.51 -5.46
N GLY A 46 22.02 14.49 -5.15
CA GLY A 46 22.44 13.18 -4.67
C GLY A 46 22.86 12.15 -5.75
N ARG A 47 23.30 12.58 -6.95
CA ARG A 47 23.62 11.65 -8.06
C ARG A 47 24.86 10.76 -7.86
N HIS A 48 25.62 10.95 -6.79
CA HIS A 48 26.72 10.06 -6.40
C HIS A 48 26.23 9.06 -5.35
N LEU A 49 26.45 7.76 -5.58
CA LEU A 49 26.07 6.69 -4.63
C LEU A 49 26.64 6.95 -3.22
N ASP A 50 27.81 7.56 -3.14
CA ASP A 50 28.49 7.89 -1.88
C ASP A 50 27.90 9.11 -1.14
N VAL A 51 26.95 9.81 -1.78
CA VAL A 51 26.29 11.04 -1.29
C VAL A 51 24.76 10.95 -1.49
N ALA A 52 24.21 9.74 -1.68
CA ALA A 52 22.76 9.57 -1.69
C ALA A 52 22.25 10.06 -0.33
N ALA A 53 21.62 11.24 -0.32
CA ALA A 53 21.22 11.90 0.91
C ALA A 53 20.37 10.91 1.71
N HIS A 54 20.69 10.74 2.99
CA HIS A 54 19.93 9.87 3.88
C HIS A 54 18.45 10.27 3.93
N SER A 55 18.13 11.48 3.45
CA SER A 55 16.80 12.06 3.28
C SER A 55 16.03 11.74 2.02
N LEU A 56 16.57 10.91 1.12
CA LEU A 56 15.80 10.38 0.00
C LEU A 56 15.13 9.08 0.42
N GLU A 57 13.93 9.21 0.96
CA GLU A 57 13.03 8.10 1.21
C GLU A 57 12.18 7.79 -0.01
N LYS A 58 11.70 6.54 -0.02
CA LYS A 58 10.77 5.99 -1.01
C LYS A 58 9.87 5.04 -0.24
N GLU A 59 8.64 5.41 0.04
CA GLU A 59 7.73 4.60 0.85
C GLU A 59 6.99 3.52 0.04
N HIS A 60 6.79 3.76 -1.26
CA HIS A 60 5.93 2.92 -2.09
C HIS A 60 6.53 2.57 -3.46
N ALA A 61 6.00 1.51 -4.06
CA ALA A 61 6.41 1.01 -5.37
C ALA A 61 5.19 0.68 -6.22
N LEU A 62 5.24 1.13 -7.47
CA LEU A 62 4.18 0.97 -8.45
C LEU A 62 4.76 0.32 -9.72
N ILE A 63 3.88 -0.10 -10.62
CA ILE A 63 4.25 -0.47 -11.99
C ILE A 63 3.86 0.65 -12.92
N ALA A 64 4.71 0.94 -13.91
CA ALA A 64 4.45 1.89 -14.95
C ALA A 64 4.76 1.32 -16.34
N VAL A 65 4.14 1.90 -17.36
CA VAL A 65 4.45 1.65 -18.77
C VAL A 65 4.28 2.94 -19.55
N HIS A 66 5.26 3.27 -20.39
CA HIS A 66 5.15 4.39 -21.31
C HIS A 66 4.15 4.04 -22.42
N ILE A 67 3.26 4.98 -22.71
CA ILE A 67 2.27 4.83 -23.77
C ILE A 67 2.38 5.99 -24.76
N ASN A 68 2.03 5.72 -26.01
CA ASN A 68 1.84 6.74 -27.03
C ASN A 68 0.46 6.57 -27.65
N VAL A 69 -0.40 7.58 -27.52
CA VAL A 69 -1.78 7.55 -28.01
C VAL A 69 -1.94 8.60 -29.08
N ALA A 70 -1.96 8.16 -30.35
CA ALA A 70 -2.04 9.04 -31.52
C ALA A 70 -0.93 10.11 -31.54
N GLY A 71 0.32 9.71 -31.28
CA GLY A 71 1.48 10.61 -31.28
C GLY A 71 1.68 11.37 -29.98
N ARG A 72 0.79 11.21 -28.98
CA ARG A 72 0.84 11.93 -27.70
C ARG A 72 1.38 11.01 -26.62
N ASP A 73 2.42 11.46 -25.94
CA ASP A 73 3.06 10.68 -24.89
C ASP A 73 2.24 10.67 -23.60
N GLY A 74 2.29 9.53 -22.93
CA GLY A 74 1.77 9.38 -21.59
C GLY A 74 2.43 8.23 -20.83
N LEU A 75 1.87 7.94 -19.68
CA LEU A 75 2.25 6.85 -18.80
C LEU A 75 0.98 6.17 -18.30
N MET A 76 0.97 4.85 -18.24
CA MET A 76 -0.05 4.12 -17.47
C MET A 76 0.61 3.60 -16.20
N ILE A 77 -0.02 3.85 -15.06
CA ILE A 77 0.44 3.46 -13.73
C ILE A 77 -0.53 2.42 -13.16
N LEU A 78 0.02 1.35 -12.61
CA LEU A 78 -0.67 0.30 -11.89
C LEU A 78 -0.12 0.25 -10.47
N ASP A 79 -0.96 0.60 -9.50
CA ASP A 79 -0.66 0.40 -8.09
C ASP A 79 -0.93 -1.07 -7.71
N PRO A 80 -0.12 -1.69 -6.83
CA PRO A 80 -0.32 -3.04 -6.32
C PRO A 80 -1.64 -3.28 -5.56
N GLY A 81 -2.56 -2.32 -5.55
CA GLY A 81 -3.76 -2.36 -4.76
C GLY A 81 -3.49 -1.96 -3.31
N TYR A 82 -2.45 -1.16 -3.05
CA TYR A 82 -2.24 -0.53 -1.76
C TYR A 82 -3.12 0.71 -1.66
N HIS A 83 -2.93 1.70 -2.53
CA HIS A 83 -3.75 2.92 -2.56
C HIS A 83 -4.80 2.91 -3.65
N VAL A 84 -4.41 2.54 -4.88
CA VAL A 84 -5.25 2.62 -6.06
C VAL A 84 -5.44 1.23 -6.63
N ALA A 85 -6.67 0.91 -7.02
CA ALA A 85 -6.98 -0.45 -7.47
C ALA A 85 -7.56 -0.46 -8.89
N ARG A 86 -7.10 0.51 -9.68
CA ARG A 86 -7.37 0.68 -11.11
C ARG A 86 -6.11 1.15 -11.82
N ALA A 87 -6.05 0.93 -13.13
CA ALA A 87 -5.06 1.59 -13.95
C ALA A 87 -5.34 3.11 -14.02
N VAL A 88 -4.28 3.90 -13.88
CA VAL A 88 -4.31 5.36 -14.00
C VAL A 88 -3.53 5.74 -15.25
N THR A 89 -4.13 6.52 -16.14
CA THR A 89 -3.48 7.01 -17.36
C THR A 89 -3.10 8.47 -17.19
N VAL A 90 -1.82 8.79 -17.34
CA VAL A 90 -1.28 10.13 -17.20
C VAL A 90 -0.76 10.59 -18.57
N MET A 91 -1.57 11.34 -19.31
CA MET A 91 -1.12 11.97 -20.56
C MET A 91 -0.39 13.28 -20.27
N LYS A 92 0.69 13.59 -21.02
CA LYS A 92 1.44 14.85 -20.87
C LYS A 92 0.61 16.09 -21.22
N ASP A 93 -0.37 15.94 -22.09
CA ASP A 93 -1.26 17.03 -22.55
C ASP A 93 -2.55 17.17 -21.72
N LEU A 94 -2.72 16.32 -20.69
CA LEU A 94 -3.90 16.23 -19.83
C LEU A 94 -5.23 15.96 -20.57
N CYS A 95 -5.17 15.61 -21.85
CA CYS A 95 -6.35 15.32 -22.66
C CYS A 95 -6.69 13.83 -22.57
N TYR A 96 -7.95 13.47 -22.86
CA TYR A 96 -8.38 12.07 -22.91
C TYR A 96 -7.38 11.22 -23.73
N PRO A 97 -6.93 10.04 -23.24
CA PRO A 97 -7.46 9.26 -22.13
C PRO A 97 -6.90 9.57 -20.72
N HIS A 98 -6.38 10.77 -20.45
CA HIS A 98 -5.92 11.17 -19.12
C HIS A 98 -6.98 10.92 -18.01
N THR A 99 -6.56 10.21 -16.96
CA THR A 99 -7.32 9.99 -15.73
C THR A 99 -7.14 11.20 -14.82
N GLY A 100 -8.02 12.19 -14.97
CA GLY A 100 -8.10 13.33 -14.04
C GLY A 100 -8.56 12.90 -12.64
N TRP A 101 -9.02 13.87 -11.84
CA TRP A 101 -9.52 13.58 -10.48
C TRP A 101 -10.54 12.43 -10.45
N PHE A 102 -10.26 11.44 -9.61
CA PHE A 102 -11.17 10.32 -9.38
C PHE A 102 -11.34 10.04 -7.88
N THR A 103 -12.52 9.57 -7.50
CA THR A 103 -12.82 9.17 -6.13
C THR A 103 -12.26 7.78 -5.86
N GLN A 104 -11.36 7.68 -4.88
CA GLN A 104 -10.80 6.42 -4.41
C GLN A 104 -11.70 5.78 -3.36
N SER A 105 -12.23 6.58 -2.43
CA SER A 105 -13.23 6.13 -1.45
C SER A 105 -14.22 7.25 -1.13
N ASP A 106 -15.46 6.86 -0.85
CA ASP A 106 -16.54 7.76 -0.46
C ASP A 106 -17.30 7.14 0.70
N GLU A 107 -16.79 7.36 1.91
CA GLU A 107 -17.41 6.92 3.16
C GLU A 107 -18.23 8.07 3.77
N PRO A 108 -19.28 7.78 4.56
CA PRO A 108 -20.17 8.81 5.13
C PRO A 108 -19.47 9.95 5.89
N HIS A 109 -18.25 9.72 6.37
CA HIS A 109 -17.46 10.68 7.15
C HIS A 109 -16.13 11.06 6.50
N CYS A 110 -15.83 10.52 5.31
CA CYS A 110 -14.54 10.72 4.65
C CYS A 110 -14.63 10.41 3.16
N ARG A 111 -14.33 11.40 2.33
CA ARG A 111 -14.14 11.21 0.88
C ARG A 111 -12.68 11.40 0.52
N ARG A 112 -12.10 10.46 -0.23
CA ARG A 112 -10.73 10.52 -0.73
C ARG A 112 -10.70 10.53 -2.25
N GLU A 113 -9.95 11.45 -2.82
CA GLU A 113 -9.82 11.64 -4.26
C GLU A 113 -8.38 11.82 -4.67
N TYR A 114 -8.02 11.27 -5.83
CA TYR A 114 -6.66 11.27 -6.36
C TYR A 114 -6.60 11.88 -7.76
N CYS A 115 -5.45 12.49 -8.07
CA CYS A 115 -5.11 12.99 -9.40
C CYS A 115 -3.63 12.78 -9.67
N TYR A 116 -3.29 12.38 -10.89
CA TYR A 116 -1.91 12.09 -11.29
C TYR A 116 -1.55 12.95 -12.50
N THR A 117 -0.49 13.75 -12.40
CA THR A 117 -0.03 14.66 -13.46
C THR A 117 1.48 14.62 -13.56
N PHE A 118 2.04 14.81 -14.76
CA PHE A 118 3.49 15.04 -14.85
C PHE A 118 3.87 16.30 -14.07
N SER A 119 4.99 16.25 -13.35
CA SER A 119 5.47 17.40 -12.59
C SER A 119 5.84 18.55 -13.53
N THR A 120 5.49 19.77 -13.14
CA THR A 120 5.93 20.98 -13.85
C THR A 120 7.41 21.28 -13.62
N HIS A 121 8.02 20.69 -12.60
CA HIS A 121 9.43 20.90 -12.25
C HIS A 121 10.37 19.93 -12.97
N SER A 122 9.89 18.72 -13.32
CA SER A 122 10.67 17.73 -14.06
C SER A 122 9.76 16.70 -14.73
N GLY A 123 9.96 16.48 -16.03
CA GLY A 123 9.26 15.42 -16.78
C GLY A 123 9.61 13.99 -16.35
N ASN A 124 10.57 13.85 -15.44
CA ASN A 124 11.00 12.57 -14.87
C ASN A 124 10.11 12.14 -13.70
N PHE A 125 9.19 12.99 -13.26
CA PHE A 125 8.30 12.74 -12.13
C PHE A 125 6.83 12.87 -12.51
N VAL A 126 6.00 12.04 -11.88
CA VAL A 126 4.55 12.21 -11.80
C VAL A 126 4.21 12.62 -10.38
N GLU A 127 3.47 13.71 -10.26
CA GLU A 127 2.84 14.18 -9.02
C GLU A 127 1.52 13.43 -8.84
N TRP A 128 1.37 12.79 -7.70
CA TRP A 128 0.12 12.19 -7.24
C TRP A 128 -0.42 13.05 -6.11
N ALA A 129 -1.50 13.79 -6.39
CA ALA A 129 -2.18 14.62 -5.41
C ALA A 129 -3.32 13.84 -4.76
N GLU A 130 -3.37 13.85 -3.43
CA GLU A 130 -4.49 13.37 -2.61
C GLU A 130 -5.31 14.54 -2.07
N ARG A 131 -6.63 14.40 -2.13
CA ARG A 131 -7.62 15.25 -1.45
C ARG A 131 -8.46 14.39 -0.52
N THR A 132 -8.32 14.59 0.79
CA THR A 132 -9.19 13.98 1.80
C THR A 132 -10.15 15.03 2.37
N THR A 133 -11.46 14.80 2.19
CA THR A 133 -12.52 15.68 2.69
C THR A 133 -13.26 15.03 3.86
N ARG A 134 -13.32 15.71 5.00
CA ARG A 134 -14.05 15.31 6.21
C ARG A 134 -14.92 16.46 6.68
N GLY A 135 -16.22 16.42 6.35
CA GLY A 135 -17.12 17.54 6.60
C GLY A 135 -16.69 18.79 5.83
N SER A 136 -16.38 19.87 6.53
CA SER A 136 -15.86 21.11 5.93
C SER A 136 -14.35 21.13 5.73
N ASN A 137 -13.62 20.17 6.31
CA ASN A 137 -12.16 20.16 6.28
C ASN A 137 -11.68 19.41 5.04
N VAL A 138 -10.78 20.04 4.28
CA VAL A 138 -10.14 19.44 3.10
C VAL A 138 -8.64 19.46 3.35
N ASN A 139 -8.05 18.27 3.41
CA ASN A 139 -6.61 18.07 3.51
C ASN A 139 -6.06 17.70 2.13
N HIS A 140 -4.85 18.18 1.86
CA HIS A 140 -4.11 17.91 0.65
C HIS A 140 -2.77 17.27 0.99
N GLU A 141 -2.45 16.19 0.29
CA GLU A 141 -1.16 15.51 0.40
C GLU A 141 -0.60 15.32 -1.02
N LEU A 142 0.72 15.28 -1.13
CA LEU A 142 1.44 15.13 -2.38
C LEU A 142 2.39 13.93 -2.29
N ALA A 143 2.40 13.14 -3.35
CA ALA A 143 3.37 12.08 -3.55
C ALA A 143 4.09 12.29 -4.89
N LEU A 144 5.34 11.83 -4.98
CA LEU A 144 6.17 11.94 -6.18
C LEU A 144 6.61 10.57 -6.67
N ILE A 145 6.30 10.28 -7.92
CA ILE A 145 6.63 9.01 -8.58
C ILE A 145 7.72 9.28 -9.61
N TYR A 146 8.88 8.63 -9.47
CA TYR A 146 9.98 8.75 -10.43
C TYR A 146 9.79 7.77 -11.59
N VAL A 147 9.70 8.29 -12.82
CA VAL A 147 9.23 7.55 -14.01
C VAL A 147 10.19 7.58 -15.20
N GLU A 148 11.37 8.20 -15.08
CA GLU A 148 12.31 8.33 -16.21
C GLU A 148 12.89 7.00 -16.70
N ARG A 149 13.14 6.05 -15.79
CA ARG A 149 13.79 4.78 -16.12
C ARG A 149 13.37 3.66 -15.18
N PRO A 150 13.39 2.39 -15.65
CA PRO A 150 13.14 1.23 -14.82
C PRO A 150 14.15 1.14 -13.68
N TYR A 151 13.67 0.79 -12.49
CA TYR A 151 14.54 0.34 -11.42
C TYR A 151 15.16 -1.03 -11.75
N ARG A 152 16.47 -1.17 -11.53
CA ARG A 152 17.24 -2.35 -11.96
C ARG A 152 17.41 -3.40 -10.88
N THR A 153 17.33 -3.04 -9.60
CA THR A 153 17.51 -3.98 -8.49
C THR A 153 16.45 -3.78 -7.42
N ALA A 154 16.03 -4.87 -6.76
CA ALA A 154 15.07 -4.80 -5.66
C ALA A 154 15.64 -4.00 -4.47
N ILE A 155 16.96 -3.97 -4.28
CA ILE A 155 17.63 -3.23 -3.20
C ILE A 155 17.46 -1.72 -3.37
N ASP A 156 17.50 -1.22 -4.61
CA ASP A 156 17.27 0.20 -4.94
C ASP A 156 15.79 0.63 -4.79
N VAL A 157 14.89 -0.34 -4.60
CA VAL A 157 13.43 -0.18 -4.40
C VAL A 157 13.02 -0.56 -2.97
N THR A 158 13.84 -1.30 -2.21
CA THR A 158 13.53 -1.67 -0.83
C THR A 158 13.70 -0.47 0.08
N VAL A 159 12.60 0.25 0.20
CA VAL A 159 12.15 1.06 1.31
C VAL A 159 12.77 0.59 2.62
N ARG A 160 13.67 1.39 3.23
CA ARG A 160 14.25 1.11 4.56
C ARG A 160 13.15 0.78 5.60
N ARG A 161 11.95 1.34 5.41
CA ARG A 161 10.76 1.25 6.27
C ARG A 161 9.92 -0.02 6.11
N ASN A 162 10.03 -0.76 4.98
CA ASN A 162 9.06 -1.83 4.65
C ASN A 162 9.10 -3.06 5.57
N LEU A 163 10.11 -3.19 6.43
CA LEU A 163 10.28 -4.37 7.29
C LEU A 163 9.67 -4.20 8.68
N VAL A 164 9.44 -2.96 9.13
CA VAL A 164 9.24 -2.70 10.56
C VAL A 164 8.08 -1.74 10.84
N TYR A 165 7.10 -1.61 9.95
CA TYR A 165 5.88 -0.87 10.31
C TYR A 165 5.30 -1.43 11.61
N ASN A 166 4.70 -0.62 12.47
CA ASN A 166 4.00 -1.10 13.66
C ASN A 166 2.50 -1.32 13.38
N PHE A 167 2.09 -1.37 12.12
CA PHE A 167 0.73 -1.72 11.71
C PHE A 167 0.77 -2.83 10.66
N ARG A 168 -0.12 -3.81 10.80
CA ARG A 168 -0.19 -4.98 9.92
C ARG A 168 -1.62 -5.15 9.42
N SER A 169 -1.75 -5.60 8.18
CA SER A 169 -3.05 -5.89 7.57
C SER A 169 -2.95 -7.00 6.55
N LEU A 170 -4.00 -7.82 6.48
CA LEU A 170 -4.30 -8.73 5.38
C LEU A 170 -5.65 -8.33 4.82
N LEU A 171 -5.72 -8.00 3.53
CA LEU A 171 -6.90 -7.40 2.91
C LEU A 171 -7.30 -8.18 1.66
N ALA A 172 -8.60 -8.40 1.50
CA ALA A 172 -9.22 -8.82 0.25
C ALA A 172 -9.90 -7.63 -0.43
N ARG A 173 -9.81 -7.63 -1.76
CA ARG A 173 -10.44 -6.63 -2.62
C ARG A 173 -11.35 -7.29 -3.65
N ASP A 174 -12.42 -6.61 -4.00
CA ASP A 174 -13.29 -7.02 -5.11
C ASP A 174 -12.69 -6.66 -6.48
N ALA A 175 -13.37 -7.01 -7.57
CA ALA A 175 -12.90 -6.75 -8.94
C ALA A 175 -12.78 -5.26 -9.31
N LYS A 176 -13.39 -4.38 -8.51
CA LYS A 176 -13.25 -2.92 -8.64
C LYS A 176 -12.17 -2.37 -7.70
N GLY A 177 -11.54 -3.26 -6.92
CA GLY A 177 -10.45 -2.90 -6.04
C GLY A 177 -10.86 -2.34 -4.68
N ARG A 178 -12.17 -2.35 -4.37
CA ARG A 178 -12.68 -1.96 -3.06
C ARG A 178 -12.29 -3.02 -2.04
N VAL A 179 -11.79 -2.59 -0.88
CA VAL A 179 -11.52 -3.48 0.26
C VAL A 179 -12.85 -4.03 0.77
N CYS A 180 -13.05 -5.34 0.69
CA CYS A 180 -14.32 -5.99 1.06
C CYS A 180 -14.19 -6.87 2.33
N ALA A 181 -13.00 -7.38 2.63
CA ALA A 181 -12.76 -8.16 3.83
C ALA A 181 -11.28 -8.08 4.25
N GLY A 182 -10.99 -8.48 5.47
CA GLY A 182 -9.63 -8.53 5.96
C GLY A 182 -9.51 -8.52 7.47
N LEU A 183 -8.27 -8.41 7.90
CA LEU A 183 -7.92 -8.14 9.29
C LEU A 183 -6.79 -7.12 9.35
N TYR A 184 -6.76 -6.35 10.43
CA TYR A 184 -5.67 -5.43 10.70
C TYR A 184 -5.44 -5.25 12.20
N PHE A 185 -4.22 -4.88 12.56
CA PHE A 185 -3.85 -4.60 13.94
C PHE A 185 -2.62 -3.72 14.04
N PRO A 186 -2.55 -2.84 15.05
CA PRO A 186 -1.28 -2.28 15.48
C PRO A 186 -0.48 -3.34 16.25
N VAL A 187 0.82 -3.37 16.05
CA VAL A 187 1.79 -4.08 16.89
C VAL A 187 1.95 -3.24 18.15
N VAL A 188 1.51 -3.78 19.28
CA VAL A 188 1.56 -3.10 20.58
C VAL A 188 2.12 -4.06 21.62
N PRO A 189 2.88 -3.57 22.61
CA PRO A 189 3.34 -4.41 23.70
C PRO A 189 2.18 -4.77 24.64
N GLY A 190 2.32 -5.88 25.36
CA GLY A 190 1.43 -6.32 26.42
C GLY A 190 0.36 -7.34 25.99
N SER A 191 -0.36 -7.83 27.00
CA SER A 191 -1.32 -8.94 26.89
C SER A 191 -2.68 -8.56 26.27
N ASP A 192 -2.91 -7.28 26.02
CA ASP A 192 -4.15 -6.75 25.40
C ASP A 192 -4.04 -6.58 23.88
N ALA A 193 -3.00 -7.15 23.26
CA ALA A 193 -2.87 -7.18 21.81
C ALA A 193 -4.13 -7.77 21.16
N GLN A 194 -4.70 -7.02 20.22
CA GLN A 194 -5.96 -7.32 19.56
C GLN A 194 -5.88 -6.97 18.09
N PHE A 195 -6.65 -7.69 17.28
CA PHE A 195 -6.87 -7.36 15.88
C PHE A 195 -8.34 -7.08 15.61
N THR A 196 -8.59 -6.37 14.52
CA THR A 196 -9.92 -6.16 14.00
C THR A 196 -10.07 -6.96 12.73
N LEU A 197 -11.06 -7.85 12.69
CA LEU A 197 -11.50 -8.48 11.45
C LEU A 197 -12.72 -7.75 10.91
N PHE A 198 -12.87 -7.77 9.59
CA PHE A 198 -14.03 -7.21 8.92
C PHE A 198 -14.32 -7.96 7.62
N TYR A 199 -15.58 -7.93 7.20
CA TYR A 199 -16.03 -8.55 5.95
C TYR A 199 -17.39 -8.00 5.52
N ASP A 200 -17.71 -8.12 4.23
CA ASP A 200 -19.03 -7.77 3.71
C ASP A 200 -20.06 -8.84 4.17
N GLY A 201 -21.05 -8.41 4.94
CA GLY A 201 -22.18 -9.22 5.39
C GLY A 201 -23.33 -9.23 4.37
N VAL A 202 -24.48 -9.78 4.81
CA VAL A 202 -25.69 -9.83 3.98
C VAL A 202 -26.15 -8.39 3.65
N ASN A 203 -26.61 -8.17 2.42
CA ASN A 203 -27.06 -6.86 1.91
C ASN A 203 -25.99 -5.75 1.94
N ASN A 204 -24.72 -6.10 1.71
CA ASN A 204 -23.58 -5.16 1.72
C ASN A 204 -23.42 -4.41 3.05
N THR A 205 -23.84 -5.00 4.17
CA THR A 205 -23.58 -4.44 5.50
C THR A 205 -22.17 -4.82 5.92
N SER A 206 -21.32 -3.84 6.24
CA SER A 206 -19.97 -4.13 6.72
C SER A 206 -20.03 -4.68 8.15
N VAL A 207 -19.47 -5.87 8.36
CA VAL A 207 -19.30 -6.46 9.70
C VAL A 207 -17.88 -6.17 10.17
N LYS A 208 -17.73 -5.74 11.43
CA LYS A 208 -16.42 -5.42 12.03
C LYS A 208 -16.37 -5.89 13.48
N VAL A 209 -15.36 -6.69 13.82
CA VAL A 209 -15.25 -7.34 15.14
C VAL A 209 -13.82 -7.20 15.64
N LYS A 210 -13.66 -6.82 16.90
CA LYS A 210 -12.36 -6.82 17.59
C LYS A 210 -12.17 -8.13 18.35
N VAL A 211 -11.01 -8.74 18.20
CA VAL A 211 -10.67 -10.04 18.81
C VAL A 211 -9.29 -9.94 19.44
N LYS A 212 -9.13 -10.45 20.66
CA LYS A 212 -7.82 -10.53 21.32
C LYS A 212 -7.01 -11.69 20.73
N PHE A 213 -5.70 -11.48 20.53
CA PHE A 213 -4.80 -12.55 20.10
C PHE A 213 -4.76 -13.71 21.10
N SER A 214 -4.92 -13.44 22.39
CA SER A 214 -5.04 -14.48 23.44
C SER A 214 -6.24 -15.42 23.28
N SER A 215 -7.16 -15.15 22.35
CA SER A 215 -8.25 -16.08 21.97
C SER A 215 -7.76 -17.23 21.07
N PHE A 216 -6.54 -17.11 20.54
CA PHE A 216 -5.86 -18.08 19.68
C PHE A 216 -4.69 -18.66 20.46
N ASN A 217 -4.92 -19.83 21.06
CA ASN A 217 -3.89 -20.61 21.74
C ASN A 217 -3.90 -22.00 21.11
N ARG A 218 -2.73 -22.47 20.66
CA ARG A 218 -2.58 -23.80 20.04
C ARG A 218 -3.02 -24.95 20.94
N ASP A 219 -2.97 -24.77 22.26
CA ASP A 219 -3.41 -25.76 23.25
C ASP A 219 -4.94 -25.80 23.41
N SER A 220 -5.65 -24.78 22.94
CA SER A 220 -7.11 -24.73 23.00
C SER A 220 -7.73 -25.43 21.79
N THR A 221 -8.42 -26.53 22.04
CA THR A 221 -9.11 -27.29 20.98
C THR A 221 -10.47 -26.71 20.58
N LYS A 222 -10.96 -25.66 21.25
CA LYS A 222 -12.28 -25.09 21.01
C LYS A 222 -12.27 -23.56 21.08
N HIS A 223 -12.67 -22.93 19.98
CA HIS A 223 -13.00 -21.50 19.93
C HIS A 223 -14.52 -21.31 20.11
N PRO A 224 -14.98 -20.16 20.64
CA PRO A 224 -16.40 -19.84 20.70
C PRO A 224 -17.07 -19.93 19.32
N GLU A 225 -18.28 -20.48 19.24
CA GLU A 225 -19.01 -20.64 17.97
C GLU A 225 -19.18 -19.32 17.21
N THR A 226 -19.35 -18.21 17.94
CA THR A 226 -19.44 -16.86 17.36
C THR A 226 -18.17 -16.46 16.63
N LEU A 227 -17.00 -16.70 17.21
CA LEU A 227 -15.70 -16.43 16.59
C LEU A 227 -15.50 -17.32 15.35
N VAL A 228 -15.80 -18.61 15.47
CA VAL A 228 -15.74 -19.56 14.34
C VAL A 228 -16.63 -19.10 13.19
N GLY A 229 -17.82 -18.58 13.48
CA GLY A 229 -18.72 -18.00 12.47
C GLY A 229 -18.12 -16.79 11.76
N HIS A 230 -17.48 -15.88 12.48
CA HIS A 230 -16.79 -14.73 11.87
C HIS A 230 -15.61 -15.16 10.99
N LEU A 231 -14.79 -16.08 11.47
CA LEU A 231 -13.64 -16.59 10.72
C LEU A 231 -14.05 -17.33 9.44
N ASN A 232 -15.14 -18.12 9.48
CA ASN A 232 -15.68 -18.76 8.28
C ASN A 232 -16.14 -17.77 7.21
N ASN A 233 -16.78 -16.66 7.62
CA ASN A 233 -17.19 -15.63 6.67
C ASN A 233 -15.99 -14.88 6.09
N LEU A 234 -14.98 -14.61 6.93
CA LEU A 234 -13.74 -13.95 6.52
C LEU A 234 -12.92 -14.82 5.54
N ALA A 235 -12.68 -16.09 5.88
CA ALA A 235 -11.87 -17.02 5.07
C ALA A 235 -12.36 -17.11 3.63
N LYS A 236 -13.68 -17.24 3.43
CA LYS A 236 -14.31 -17.27 2.09
C LYS A 236 -14.02 -16.02 1.27
N GLN A 237 -14.02 -14.84 1.89
CA GLN A 237 -13.77 -13.57 1.20
C GLN A 237 -12.27 -13.32 0.98
N LEU A 238 -11.43 -13.82 1.87
CA LEU A 238 -9.97 -13.87 1.68
C LEU A 238 -9.54 -14.92 0.64
N ARG A 239 -10.45 -15.83 0.24
CA ARG A 239 -10.15 -17.00 -0.60
C ARG A 239 -9.09 -17.91 0.03
N MET A 240 -9.14 -18.05 1.34
CA MET A 240 -8.32 -18.96 2.13
C MET A 240 -9.20 -20.08 2.66
N GLU A 241 -8.60 -21.25 2.86
CA GLU A 241 -9.26 -22.31 3.63
C GLU A 241 -9.37 -21.88 5.10
N PHE A 242 -10.38 -22.39 5.81
CA PHE A 242 -10.62 -22.02 7.20
C PHE A 242 -9.43 -22.38 8.09
N GLU A 243 -8.87 -23.57 7.89
CA GLU A 243 -7.72 -24.10 8.61
C GLU A 243 -6.47 -23.25 8.37
N GLU A 244 -6.25 -22.78 7.14
CA GLU A 244 -5.12 -21.91 6.78
C GLU A 244 -5.22 -20.55 7.49
N LEU A 245 -6.41 -19.94 7.49
CA LEU A 245 -6.63 -18.70 8.23
C LEU A 245 -6.46 -18.89 9.74
N LEU A 246 -6.90 -20.02 10.28
CA LEU A 246 -6.76 -20.34 11.70
C LEU A 246 -5.29 -20.54 12.09
N GLU A 247 -4.51 -21.25 11.27
CA GLU A 247 -3.08 -21.43 11.46
C GLU A 247 -2.34 -20.08 11.44
N LEU A 248 -2.63 -19.23 10.45
CA LEU A 248 -2.10 -17.86 10.38
C LEU A 248 -2.41 -17.06 11.66
N LEU A 249 -3.63 -17.14 12.18
CA LEU A 249 -4.03 -16.42 13.39
C LEU A 249 -3.35 -16.95 14.65
N ASN A 250 -3.07 -18.26 14.72
CA ASN A 250 -2.28 -18.85 15.80
C ASN A 250 -0.82 -18.38 15.72
N ASP A 251 -0.20 -18.40 14.53
CA ASP A 251 1.15 -17.88 14.32
C ASP A 251 1.26 -16.41 14.74
N LEU A 252 0.27 -15.59 14.34
CA LEU A 252 0.21 -14.19 14.74
C LEU A 252 0.03 -14.00 16.25
N ALA A 253 -0.72 -14.89 16.92
CA ALA A 253 -0.88 -14.84 18.37
C ALA A 253 0.42 -15.20 19.10
N ASP A 254 1.17 -16.19 18.61
CA ASP A 254 2.49 -16.56 19.14
C ASP A 254 3.46 -15.38 19.02
N VAL A 255 3.51 -14.74 17.84
CA VAL A 255 4.35 -13.54 17.59
C VAL A 255 3.92 -12.37 18.47
N ALA A 256 2.61 -12.14 18.65
CA ALA A 256 2.12 -11.07 19.51
C ALA A 256 2.39 -11.33 21.00
N ALA A 257 2.52 -12.59 21.41
CA ALA A 257 2.86 -12.96 22.77
C ALA A 257 4.36 -12.80 23.08
N ASP A 258 5.23 -12.91 22.06
CA ASP A 258 6.68 -12.67 22.19
C ASP A 258 6.98 -11.18 22.41
N GLN A 259 7.06 -10.79 23.70
CA GLN A 259 7.28 -9.40 24.09
C GLN A 259 8.68 -8.89 23.70
N ASP A 260 9.69 -9.77 23.68
CA ASP A 260 11.05 -9.38 23.29
C ASP A 260 11.09 -9.04 21.81
N PHE A 261 10.47 -9.89 20.96
CA PHE A 261 10.34 -9.62 19.53
C PHE A 261 9.51 -8.36 19.24
N VAL A 262 8.37 -8.19 19.92
CA VAL A 262 7.51 -7.01 19.75
C VAL A 262 8.27 -5.74 20.15
N GLN A 263 8.97 -5.75 21.29
CA GLN A 263 9.73 -4.60 21.76
C GLN A 263 10.89 -4.27 20.82
N GLN A 264 11.60 -5.28 20.32
CA GLN A 264 12.66 -5.08 19.34
C GLN A 264 12.12 -4.48 18.03
N THR A 265 10.99 -5.00 17.53
CA THR A 265 10.33 -4.46 16.33
C THR A 265 9.96 -3.00 16.52
N LEU A 266 9.35 -2.65 17.64
CA LEU A 266 8.96 -1.25 17.92
C LEU A 266 10.18 -0.34 18.06
N ALA A 267 11.24 -0.77 18.74
CA ALA A 267 12.46 0.03 18.87
C ALA A 267 13.13 0.31 17.52
N ILE A 268 13.14 -0.68 16.61
CA ILE A 268 13.65 -0.47 15.25
C ILE A 268 12.75 0.50 14.48
N ASN A 269 11.42 0.38 14.59
CA ASN A 269 10.47 1.30 13.96
C ASN A 269 10.67 2.75 14.42
N ASP A 270 10.87 2.95 15.72
CA ASP A 270 11.07 4.26 16.31
C ASP A 270 12.40 4.87 15.83
N THR A 271 13.47 4.06 15.81
CA THR A 271 14.77 4.48 15.27
C THR A 271 14.67 4.91 13.79
N ILE A 272 13.95 4.13 12.97
CA ILE A 272 13.71 4.50 11.57
C ILE A 272 12.95 5.82 11.49
N THR A 273 11.88 5.97 12.29
CA THR A 273 11.05 7.18 12.29
C THR A 273 11.84 8.42 12.72
N GLU A 274 12.72 8.31 13.72
CA GLU A 274 13.63 9.38 14.12
C GLU A 274 14.59 9.77 13.00
N MET A 275 15.17 8.79 12.30
CA MET A 275 16.03 9.05 11.14
C MET A 275 15.29 9.72 9.98
N SER A 276 14.00 9.40 9.80
CA SER A 276 13.14 9.97 8.75
C SER A 276 12.63 11.37 9.07
N ALA A 277 12.57 11.77 10.34
CA ALA A 277 12.05 13.08 10.76
C ALA A 277 12.96 14.25 10.34
N ASP A 278 14.21 13.97 9.97
CA ASP A 278 15.20 14.95 9.48
C ASP A 278 15.16 15.14 7.94
N ASN A 279 14.14 14.61 7.25
CA ASN A 279 14.01 14.63 5.78
C ASN A 279 13.30 15.85 5.21
#